data_AF-A0A1F7W7P6-F1
#
_entry.id   AF-A0A1F7W7P6-F1
#
_cell.length_a   1.000
_cell.length_b   1.000
_cell.length_c   1.000
_cell.angle_alpha   90.00
_cell.angle_beta   90.00
_cell.angle_gamma   90.00
#
_symmetry.space_group_name_H-M   'P 1'
#
loop_
_entity.id
_entity.type
_entity.pdbx_description
1 polymer ?
#
loop_
_entity_poly.entity_id
_entity_poly.type
_entity_poly.pdbx_seq_one_letter_code
_entity_poly.pdbx_strand_id
1 'polypeptide(L)'
;MPSQSLSRVLEWRKDWTGRYDPSVIRVRRAYLETLAPRDIVLLSNRVREARRGRMALAHELAFPVEDELEMVSGVESTSNPFELAGLADVPGDDCFVTQQRFEALCVLDLAVMMSELERGDPMDRVEADQGAMIALLEEHVFSGTPIDLDVFTYHDPAPSGMYRVREVRYQDPASLPAWLERKHNSRCRITRDGIVAHFTGKPKDRFDTVIKLLRQVSRPKEGWNPCVVKDRCRCTFVVQDIGCVRALSGELRSVLGVHGALLHDGGDNLTVMTTGASDPTNPFSSPKFRKKQFDLQWHGRWYEIQIVTFDGFYGARYASDTQNHAIYKLLQGTRDILPAFYPPHVYLEDGETWSAPELQRLLLDRQVQNLGWSQRRRNGHAGSH
;
A
#
# COMPACT_ATOMS: atom_id res chain seq x y z
N MET A 1 6.82 13.40 -17.27
CA MET A 1 8.07 13.71 -16.54
C MET A 1 7.68 14.49 -15.30
N PRO A 2 8.04 14.07 -14.08
CA PRO A 2 7.78 14.87 -12.89
C PRO A 2 8.47 16.24 -13.02
N SER A 3 7.81 17.29 -12.53
CA SER A 3 8.37 18.64 -12.56
C SER A 3 9.65 18.69 -11.71
N GLN A 4 10.65 19.50 -12.11
CA GLN A 4 11.82 19.79 -11.26
C GLN A 4 11.42 20.27 -9.85
N SER A 5 10.22 20.84 -9.75
CA SER A 5 9.58 21.28 -8.52
C SER A 5 9.24 20.12 -7.57
N LEU A 6 8.67 19.00 -8.05
CA LEU A 6 8.35 17.85 -7.18
C LEU A 6 9.61 17.25 -6.55
N SER A 7 10.68 17.06 -7.32
CA SER A 7 11.95 16.55 -6.79
C SER A 7 12.54 17.46 -5.72
N ARG A 8 12.43 18.78 -5.89
CA ARG A 8 12.89 19.77 -4.90
C ARG A 8 12.08 19.73 -3.62
N VAL A 9 10.75 19.61 -3.72
CA VAL A 9 9.88 19.52 -2.55
C VAL A 9 10.08 18.17 -1.82
N LEU A 10 10.35 17.06 -2.52
CA LEU A 10 10.66 15.78 -1.87
C LEU A 10 11.88 15.85 -0.94
N GLU A 11 12.82 16.77 -1.19
CA GLU A 11 13.99 16.99 -0.34
C GLU A 11 13.66 17.65 1.01
N TRP A 12 12.53 18.35 1.11
CA TRP A 12 12.05 19.00 2.34
C TRP A 12 11.85 18.02 3.49
N ARG A 13 11.63 16.73 3.19
CA ARG A 13 11.54 15.66 4.19
C ARG A 13 12.75 15.59 5.13
N LYS A 14 13.93 16.06 4.68
CA LYS A 14 15.16 16.05 5.49
C LYS A 14 15.08 16.99 6.69
N ASP A 15 14.18 17.96 6.63
CA ASP A 15 13.98 18.94 7.69
C ASP A 15 12.98 18.46 8.75
N TRP A 16 12.38 17.28 8.57
CA TRP A 16 11.41 16.68 9.49
C TRP A 16 12.09 16.13 10.75
N THR A 17 12.66 17.03 11.54
CA THR A 17 13.43 16.69 12.76
C THR A 17 12.74 17.10 14.05
N GLY A 18 11.72 17.97 13.98
CA GLY A 18 11.09 18.57 15.15
C GLY A 18 11.92 19.67 15.84
N ARG A 19 13.21 19.81 15.51
CA ARG A 19 14.07 20.88 16.03
C ARG A 19 13.71 22.22 15.42
N TYR A 20 13.86 23.29 16.20
CA TYR A 20 13.62 24.64 15.69
C TYR A 20 14.69 25.04 14.66
N ASP A 21 14.26 25.34 13.44
CA ASP A 21 15.10 25.96 12.42
C ASP A 21 14.31 27.02 11.62
N PRO A 22 14.51 28.32 11.90
CA PRO A 22 13.78 29.39 11.20
C PRO A 22 14.08 29.44 9.70
N SER A 23 15.22 28.91 9.25
CA SER A 23 15.58 28.90 7.84
C SER A 23 14.70 27.92 7.05
N VAL A 24 14.37 26.77 7.63
CA VAL A 24 13.47 25.74 7.08
C VAL A 24 12.07 26.32 6.89
N ILE A 25 11.55 27.01 7.90
CA ILE A 25 10.21 27.61 7.89
C ILE A 25 10.12 28.74 6.85
N ARG A 26 11.15 29.58 6.77
CA ARG A 26 11.23 30.65 5.77
C ARG A 26 11.12 30.13 4.35
N VAL A 27 11.70 28.97 4.03
CA VAL A 27 11.57 28.33 2.71
C VAL A 27 10.10 27.98 2.41
N ARG A 28 9.35 27.45 3.39
CA ARG A 28 7.93 27.10 3.20
C ARG A 28 7.07 28.35 3.08
N ARG A 29 7.29 29.37 3.90
CA ARG A 29 6.58 30.66 3.81
C ARG A 29 6.78 31.31 2.44
N ALA A 30 8.03 31.38 1.98
CA ALA A 30 8.34 31.91 0.65
C ALA A 30 7.63 31.12 -0.46
N TYR A 31 7.55 29.79 -0.36
CA TYR A 31 6.76 28.99 -1.30
C TYR A 31 5.28 29.35 -1.26
N LEU A 32 4.67 29.45 -0.07
CA LEU A 32 3.25 29.81 0.08
C LEU A 32 2.94 31.20 -0.50
N GLU A 33 3.84 32.17 -0.32
CA GLU A 33 3.72 33.53 -0.86
C GLU A 33 3.75 33.58 -2.39
N THR A 34 4.32 32.56 -3.06
CA THR A 34 4.31 32.47 -4.53
C THR A 34 3.01 31.91 -5.11
N LEU A 35 2.12 31.36 -4.28
CA LEU A 35 0.91 30.70 -4.74
C LEU A 35 -0.19 31.70 -5.06
N ALA A 36 -0.91 31.48 -6.16
CA ALA A 36 -2.13 32.21 -6.44
C ALA A 36 -3.23 31.84 -5.41
N PRO A 37 -4.21 32.72 -5.15
CA PRO A 37 -5.29 32.46 -4.19
C PRO A 37 -6.04 31.13 -4.43
N ARG A 38 -6.25 30.75 -5.69
CA ARG A 38 -6.87 29.47 -6.05
C ARG A 38 -6.02 28.26 -5.61
N ASP A 39 -4.71 28.35 -5.77
CA ASP A 39 -3.78 27.28 -5.38
C ASP A 39 -3.74 27.10 -3.86
N ILE A 40 -3.91 28.17 -3.08
CA ILE A 40 -3.99 28.12 -1.62
C ILE A 40 -5.23 27.34 -1.17
N VAL A 41 -6.38 27.53 -1.82
CA VAL A 41 -7.60 26.76 -1.54
C VAL A 41 -7.41 25.28 -1.84
N LEU A 42 -6.80 24.95 -2.98
CA LEU A 42 -6.48 23.57 -3.35
C LEU A 42 -5.50 22.93 -2.35
N LEU A 43 -4.46 23.67 -1.95
CA LEU A 43 -3.50 23.22 -0.96
C LEU A 43 -4.16 22.95 0.40
N SER A 44 -5.13 23.77 0.82
CA SER A 44 -5.89 23.56 2.06
C SER A 44 -6.69 22.24 2.03
N ASN A 45 -7.21 21.84 0.87
CA ASN A 45 -7.81 20.51 0.71
C ASN A 45 -6.76 19.40 0.82
N ARG A 46 -5.57 19.59 0.24
CA ARG A 46 -4.44 18.65 0.35
C ARG A 46 -3.91 18.52 1.77
N VAL A 47 -3.97 19.57 2.60
CA VAL A 47 -3.66 19.49 4.03
C VAL A 47 -4.59 18.49 4.72
N ARG A 48 -5.91 18.53 4.43
CA ARG A 48 -6.86 17.57 5.01
C ARG A 48 -6.60 16.14 4.53
N GLU A 49 -6.26 15.96 3.25
CA GLU A 49 -5.88 14.66 2.70
C GLU A 49 -4.60 14.11 3.34
N ALA A 50 -3.58 14.96 3.52
CA ALA A 50 -2.30 14.57 4.12
C ALA A 50 -2.50 14.08 5.56
N ARG A 51 -3.33 14.80 6.33
CA ARG A 51 -3.68 14.40 7.70
C ARG A 51 -4.42 13.08 7.75
N ARG A 52 -5.49 12.93 6.96
CA ARG A 52 -6.26 11.68 6.89
C ARG A 52 -5.37 10.51 6.51
N GLY A 53 -4.49 10.69 5.53
CA GLY A 53 -3.53 9.66 5.11
C GLY A 53 -2.54 9.32 6.23
N ARG A 54 -2.00 10.32 6.92
CA ARG A 54 -1.07 10.13 8.03
C ARG A 54 -1.71 9.41 9.22
N MET A 55 -2.94 9.77 9.58
CA MET A 55 -3.72 9.06 10.62
C MET A 55 -4.06 7.63 10.19
N ALA A 56 -4.50 7.43 8.94
CA ALA A 56 -4.77 6.09 8.42
C ALA A 56 -3.51 5.20 8.45
N LEU A 57 -2.33 5.81 8.25
CA LEU A 57 -1.05 5.12 8.36
C LEU A 57 -0.68 4.75 9.80
N ALA A 58 -0.91 5.65 10.77
CA ALA A 58 -0.77 5.32 12.19
C ALA A 58 -1.70 4.16 12.55
N HIS A 59 -2.97 4.26 12.18
CA HIS A 59 -3.95 3.22 12.44
C HIS A 59 -3.57 1.89 11.76
N GLU A 60 -3.12 1.90 10.50
CA GLU A 60 -2.69 0.66 9.81
C GLU A 60 -1.48 -0.02 10.49
N LEU A 61 -0.57 0.77 11.08
CA LEU A 61 0.72 0.27 11.59
C LEU A 61 0.79 0.10 13.11
N ALA A 62 -0.08 0.80 13.85
CA ALA A 62 -0.03 0.92 15.30
C ALA A 62 -1.36 0.61 16.00
N PHE A 63 -2.46 0.36 15.28
CA PHE A 63 -3.74 0.07 15.93
C PHE A 63 -3.71 -1.22 16.78
N PRO A 64 -4.23 -1.21 18.03
CA PRO A 64 -4.97 -0.15 18.72
C PRO A 64 -4.16 0.69 19.73
N VAL A 65 -2.83 0.66 19.65
CA VAL A 65 -1.96 1.36 20.61
C VAL A 65 -1.49 2.72 20.08
N GLU A 66 -2.10 3.25 19.02
CA GLU A 66 -1.72 4.55 18.45
C GLU A 66 -1.90 5.70 19.44
N ASP A 67 -2.90 5.61 20.33
CA ASP A 67 -3.16 6.59 21.39
C ASP A 67 -2.07 6.53 22.48
N GLU A 68 -1.67 5.31 22.87
CA GLU A 68 -0.59 5.07 23.84
C GLU A 68 0.77 5.53 23.32
N LEU A 69 0.95 5.55 21.99
CA LEU A 69 2.15 6.00 21.29
C LEU A 69 2.09 7.49 20.91
N GLU A 70 1.08 8.22 21.38
CA GLU A 70 0.87 9.64 21.11
C GLU A 70 0.89 9.99 19.61
N MET A 71 0.47 9.05 18.75
CA MET A 71 0.48 9.21 17.28
C MET A 71 -0.72 10.03 16.78
N VAL A 72 -1.65 10.38 17.67
CA VAL A 72 -2.78 11.30 17.42
C VAL A 72 -2.24 12.72 17.25
N SER A 73 -2.74 13.45 16.24
CA SER A 73 -2.04 14.64 15.78
C SER A 73 -2.35 15.89 16.63
N GLY A 74 -1.31 16.52 17.17
CA GLY A 74 -1.39 17.78 17.91
C GLY A 74 -1.70 19.01 17.06
N VAL A 75 -1.78 18.89 15.73
CA VAL A 75 -2.11 19.99 14.80
C VAL A 75 -3.49 19.84 14.16
N GLU A 76 -4.35 18.94 14.64
CA GLU A 76 -5.63 18.53 14.02
C GLU A 76 -6.62 19.65 13.68
N SER A 77 -6.53 20.81 14.34
CA SER A 77 -7.52 21.88 14.24
C SER A 77 -7.51 22.70 12.95
N THR A 78 -6.37 22.82 12.24
CA THR A 78 -6.25 23.76 11.11
C THR A 78 -6.07 23.13 9.71
N SER A 79 -6.93 23.46 8.74
CA SER A 79 -6.64 23.11 7.33
C SER A 79 -5.85 24.18 6.56
N ASN A 80 -5.46 25.26 7.23
CA ASN A 80 -4.82 26.42 6.61
C ASN A 80 -3.30 26.23 6.53
N PRO A 81 -2.69 26.24 5.32
CA PRO A 81 -1.25 26.05 5.17
C PRO A 81 -0.41 27.15 5.83
N PHE A 82 -0.91 28.39 5.95
CA PHE A 82 -0.21 29.47 6.64
C PHE A 82 -0.20 29.28 8.16
N GLU A 83 -1.30 28.78 8.72
CA GLU A 83 -1.35 28.44 10.15
C GLU A 83 -0.42 27.28 10.49
N LEU A 84 -0.34 26.27 9.62
CA LEU A 84 0.68 25.21 9.76
C LEU A 84 2.11 25.77 9.75
N ALA A 85 2.42 26.67 8.83
CA ALA A 85 3.73 27.33 8.82
C ALA A 85 3.97 28.16 10.11
N GLY A 86 2.92 28.75 10.70
CA GLY A 86 3.00 29.46 11.98
C GLY A 86 3.21 28.52 13.18
N LEU A 87 2.53 27.37 13.22
CA LEU A 87 2.72 26.34 14.25
C LEU A 87 4.13 25.73 14.18
N ALA A 88 4.68 25.59 12.98
CA ALA A 88 6.07 25.17 12.79
C ALA A 88 7.10 26.20 13.30
N ASP A 89 6.71 27.47 13.42
CA ASP A 89 7.58 28.62 13.75
C ASP A 89 7.64 28.94 15.24
N VAL A 90 7.08 28.07 16.08
CA VAL A 90 7.09 28.24 17.54
C VAL A 90 8.47 27.84 18.10
N PRO A 91 9.24 28.76 18.71
CA PRO A 91 10.50 28.41 19.37
C PRO A 91 10.28 27.59 20.64
N GLY A 92 11.29 26.81 21.05
CA GLY A 92 11.24 25.97 22.25
C GLY A 92 11.62 24.52 21.95
N ASP A 93 12.00 23.76 22.97
CA ASP A 93 12.49 22.37 22.80
C ASP A 93 11.77 21.38 23.72
N ASP A 94 10.65 21.77 24.33
CA ASP A 94 9.80 20.81 25.03
C ASP A 94 9.16 19.82 24.05
N CYS A 95 8.77 18.65 24.56
CA CYS A 95 8.26 17.55 23.74
C CYS A 95 7.02 17.96 22.94
N PHE A 96 6.10 18.72 23.56
CA PHE A 96 4.86 19.15 22.91
C PHE A 96 5.12 20.11 21.73
N VAL A 97 5.96 21.13 21.94
CA VAL A 97 6.34 22.06 20.87
C VAL A 97 7.13 21.35 19.77
N THR A 98 8.03 20.44 20.14
CA THR A 98 8.81 19.63 19.19
C THR A 98 7.92 18.78 18.30
N GLN A 99 6.95 18.06 18.89
CA GLN A 99 5.97 17.28 18.17
C GLN A 99 5.08 18.16 17.28
N GLN A 100 4.50 19.24 17.83
CA GLN A 100 3.67 20.17 17.07
C GLN A 100 4.39 20.69 15.82
N ARG A 101 5.64 21.11 15.96
CA ARG A 101 6.44 21.58 14.82
C ARG A 101 6.68 20.51 13.78
N PHE A 102 7.10 19.33 14.22
CA PHE A 102 7.34 18.19 13.34
C PHE A 102 6.07 17.90 12.52
N GLU A 103 4.92 17.80 13.19
CA GLU A 103 3.66 17.48 12.53
C GLU A 103 3.20 18.57 11.57
N ALA A 104 3.34 19.84 11.96
CA ALA A 104 2.98 20.97 11.13
C ALA A 104 3.80 20.99 9.82
N LEU A 105 5.13 20.80 9.92
CA LEU A 105 6.02 20.71 8.76
C LEU A 105 5.70 19.49 7.90
N CYS A 106 5.58 18.30 8.51
CA CYS A 106 5.31 17.05 7.81
C CYS A 106 4.00 17.13 7.02
N VAL A 107 2.91 17.59 7.64
CA VAL A 107 1.60 17.72 6.99
C VAL A 107 1.63 18.76 5.87
N LEU A 108 2.25 19.93 6.10
CA LEU A 108 2.38 20.97 5.09
C LEU A 108 3.17 20.46 3.88
N ASP A 109 4.34 19.89 4.12
CA ASP A 109 5.24 19.40 3.08
C ASP A 109 4.57 18.28 2.28
N LEU A 110 3.85 17.35 2.92
CA LEU A 110 3.05 16.33 2.23
C LEU A 110 1.95 16.92 1.36
N ALA A 111 1.25 17.95 1.84
CA ALA A 111 0.23 18.65 1.06
C ALA A 111 0.83 19.35 -0.17
N VAL A 112 2.02 19.94 -0.03
CA VAL A 112 2.76 20.55 -1.14
C VAL A 112 3.20 19.47 -2.13
N MET A 113 3.76 18.35 -1.67
CA MET A 113 4.16 17.22 -2.53
C MET A 113 2.98 16.67 -3.35
N MET A 114 1.80 16.50 -2.72
CA MET A 114 0.59 16.07 -3.43
C MET A 114 0.10 17.12 -4.43
N SER A 115 0.28 18.41 -4.13
CA SER A 115 -0.09 19.50 -5.06
C SER A 115 0.85 19.54 -6.27
N GLU A 116 2.15 19.36 -6.06
CA GLU A 116 3.14 19.24 -7.14
C GLU A 116 2.94 17.99 -7.98
N LEU A 117 2.59 16.86 -7.36
CA LEU A 117 2.20 15.64 -8.06
C LEU A 117 0.97 15.92 -8.94
N GLU A 118 -0.06 16.58 -8.42
CA GLU A 118 -1.28 16.89 -9.18
C GLU A 118 -1.03 17.84 -10.35
N ARG A 119 -0.10 18.79 -10.20
CA ARG A 119 0.29 19.69 -11.30
C ARG A 119 1.02 18.95 -12.42
N GLY A 120 1.86 17.96 -12.08
CA GLY A 120 2.65 17.20 -13.05
C GLY A 120 1.93 16.00 -13.67
N ASP A 121 1.08 15.32 -12.90
CA ASP A 121 0.34 14.12 -13.27
C ASP A 121 -1.04 14.09 -12.59
N PRO A 122 -2.01 14.88 -13.09
CA PRO A 122 -3.32 15.04 -12.46
C PRO A 122 -4.08 13.72 -12.32
N MET A 123 -4.79 13.53 -11.20
CA MET A 123 -5.54 12.29 -10.95
C MET A 123 -6.59 12.01 -12.03
N ASP A 124 -7.28 13.02 -12.54
CA ASP A 124 -8.31 12.85 -13.58
C ASP A 124 -7.70 12.21 -14.84
N ARG A 125 -6.46 12.57 -15.18
CA ARG A 125 -5.73 11.95 -16.29
C ARG A 125 -5.32 10.52 -15.96
N VAL A 126 -4.85 10.26 -14.74
CA VAL A 126 -4.50 8.90 -14.28
C VAL A 126 -5.74 7.99 -14.31
N GLU A 127 -6.90 8.50 -13.91
CA GLU A 127 -8.18 7.78 -13.96
C GLU A 127 -8.62 7.51 -15.40
N ALA A 128 -8.50 8.49 -16.30
CA ALA A 128 -8.77 8.30 -17.73
C ALA A 128 -7.82 7.24 -18.35
N ASP A 129 -6.53 7.32 -18.06
CA ASP A 129 -5.52 6.36 -18.53
C ASP A 129 -5.78 4.94 -17.98
N GLN A 130 -6.19 4.81 -16.71
CA GLN A 130 -6.59 3.55 -16.08
C GLN A 130 -7.87 2.99 -16.70
N GLY A 131 -8.85 3.85 -16.99
CA GLY A 131 -10.10 3.49 -17.65
C GLY A 131 -9.88 3.00 -19.08
N ALA A 132 -9.01 3.65 -19.84
CA ALA A 132 -8.65 3.22 -21.19
C ALA A 132 -7.99 1.83 -21.19
N MET A 133 -7.09 1.56 -20.24
CA MET A 133 -6.49 0.22 -20.07
C MET A 133 -7.53 -0.83 -19.68
N ILE A 134 -8.45 -0.50 -18.77
CA ILE A 134 -9.54 -1.41 -18.39
C ILE A 134 -10.41 -1.73 -19.62
N ALA A 135 -10.80 -0.71 -20.41
CA ALA A 135 -11.59 -0.88 -21.61
C ALA A 135 -10.89 -1.77 -22.64
N LEU A 136 -9.58 -1.58 -22.86
CA LEU A 136 -8.78 -2.44 -23.73
C LEU A 136 -8.81 -3.91 -23.28
N LEU A 137 -8.63 -4.15 -21.98
CA LEU A 137 -8.67 -5.51 -21.41
C LEU A 137 -10.09 -6.11 -21.48
N GLU A 138 -11.13 -5.31 -21.26
CA GLU A 138 -12.53 -5.71 -21.41
C GLU A 138 -12.87 -6.09 -22.84
N GLU A 139 -12.39 -5.33 -23.82
CA GLU A 139 -12.65 -5.60 -25.22
C GLU A 139 -11.91 -6.84 -25.71
N HIS A 140 -10.62 -6.99 -25.36
CA HIS A 140 -9.74 -7.96 -26.03
C HIS A 140 -9.38 -9.21 -25.21
N VAL A 141 -9.48 -9.17 -23.88
CA VAL A 141 -9.12 -10.30 -23.02
C VAL A 141 -10.36 -11.04 -22.54
N PHE A 142 -11.40 -10.31 -22.13
CA PHE A 142 -12.59 -10.91 -21.55
C PHE A 142 -13.62 -11.32 -22.61
N SER A 143 -14.48 -12.27 -22.22
CA SER A 143 -15.62 -12.74 -23.01
C SER A 143 -16.86 -12.89 -22.12
N GLY A 144 -18.03 -12.71 -22.74
CA GLY A 144 -19.31 -12.98 -22.11
C GLY A 144 -19.66 -12.10 -20.91
N THR A 145 -20.68 -12.54 -20.18
CA THR A 145 -21.19 -11.86 -18.98
C THR A 145 -20.38 -12.28 -17.75
N PRO A 146 -20.13 -11.37 -16.78
CA PRO A 146 -19.53 -11.75 -15.51
C PRO A 146 -20.31 -12.86 -14.80
N ILE A 147 -19.58 -13.72 -14.10
CA ILE A 147 -20.08 -14.85 -13.32
C ILE A 147 -19.74 -14.64 -11.84
N ASP A 148 -20.57 -15.17 -10.95
CA ASP A 148 -20.25 -15.18 -9.52
C ASP A 148 -19.66 -16.53 -9.12
N LEU A 149 -18.51 -16.49 -8.46
CA LEU A 149 -17.85 -17.65 -7.90
C LEU A 149 -17.92 -17.63 -6.36
N ASP A 150 -18.20 -18.80 -5.81
CA ASP A 150 -18.06 -19.09 -4.40
C ASP A 150 -16.64 -19.60 -4.14
N VAL A 151 -15.88 -18.86 -3.34
CA VAL A 151 -14.52 -19.24 -2.93
C VAL A 151 -14.54 -19.66 -1.46
N PHE A 152 -14.21 -20.91 -1.24
CA PHE A 152 -14.19 -21.53 0.07
C PHE A 152 -12.77 -21.60 0.60
N THR A 153 -12.59 -21.13 1.83
CA THR A 153 -11.28 -20.89 2.42
C THR A 153 -11.23 -21.40 3.85
N TYR A 154 -10.04 -21.74 4.34
CA TYR A 154 -9.85 -22.19 5.72
C TYR A 154 -8.49 -21.76 6.26
N HIS A 155 -8.36 -21.72 7.59
CA HIS A 155 -7.06 -21.64 8.23
C HIS A 155 -6.43 -23.02 8.33
N ASP A 156 -5.24 -23.15 7.77
CA ASP A 156 -4.41 -24.32 7.95
C ASP A 156 -3.98 -24.41 9.42
N PRO A 157 -4.31 -25.49 10.14
CA PRO A 157 -3.90 -25.67 11.53
C PRO A 157 -2.40 -25.93 11.70
N ALA A 158 -1.64 -26.05 10.60
CA ALA A 158 -0.19 -26.13 10.65
C ALA A 158 0.45 -24.94 11.41
N PRO A 159 1.66 -25.10 11.98
CA PRO A 159 2.35 -24.05 12.76
C PRO A 159 2.57 -22.74 12.00
N SER A 160 2.39 -22.74 10.68
CA SER A 160 2.57 -21.61 9.78
C SER A 160 1.42 -20.61 9.79
N GLY A 161 0.24 -20.92 10.36
CA GLY A 161 -0.89 -19.98 10.44
C GLY A 161 -1.45 -19.53 9.08
N MET A 162 -1.24 -20.35 8.05
CA MET A 162 -1.56 -20.00 6.67
C MET A 162 -3.07 -20.01 6.42
N TYR A 163 -3.53 -19.08 5.57
CA TYR A 163 -4.88 -19.10 5.04
C TYR A 163 -4.87 -19.74 3.66
N ARG A 164 -5.77 -20.68 3.42
CA ARG A 164 -5.79 -21.50 2.21
C ARG A 164 -7.13 -21.46 1.51
N VAL A 165 -7.10 -21.52 0.18
CA VAL A 165 -8.29 -21.82 -0.61
C VAL A 165 -8.46 -23.32 -0.67
N ARG A 166 -9.61 -23.81 -0.19
CA ARG A 166 -10.01 -25.21 -0.32
C ARG A 166 -10.58 -25.46 -1.71
N GLU A 167 -11.46 -24.56 -2.15
CA GLU A 167 -12.27 -24.80 -3.32
C GLU A 167 -12.81 -23.51 -3.95
N VAL A 168 -13.01 -23.54 -5.27
CA VAL A 168 -13.60 -22.47 -6.08
C VAL A 168 -14.68 -23.11 -6.96
N ARG A 169 -15.96 -22.72 -6.78
CA ARG A 169 -17.09 -23.27 -7.55
C ARG A 169 -17.97 -22.16 -8.14
N TYR A 170 -18.65 -22.50 -9.23
CA TYR A 170 -19.87 -21.80 -9.64
C TYR A 170 -20.96 -22.02 -8.57
N GLN A 171 -21.88 -21.07 -8.42
CA GLN A 171 -22.86 -21.05 -7.33
C GLN A 171 -23.48 -22.42 -7.01
N ASP A 172 -23.64 -22.62 -5.71
CA ASP A 172 -24.28 -23.72 -4.97
C ASP A 172 -23.42 -24.97 -4.72
N PRO A 173 -23.15 -25.28 -3.44
CA PRO A 173 -23.01 -26.68 -3.08
C PRO A 173 -23.75 -27.08 -1.80
N ALA A 174 -24.18 -28.35 -1.81
CA ALA A 174 -24.62 -29.10 -0.65
C ALA A 174 -23.68 -28.89 0.55
N SER A 175 -24.31 -28.74 1.73
CA SER A 175 -23.71 -28.36 3.01
C SER A 175 -22.40 -29.09 3.33
N LEU A 176 -21.32 -28.32 3.49
CA LEU A 176 -20.04 -28.78 4.04
C LEU A 176 -19.98 -28.50 5.56
N PRO A 177 -19.23 -29.30 6.35
CA PRO A 177 -19.16 -29.14 7.80
C PRO A 177 -18.50 -27.80 8.22
N ALA A 178 -19.18 -27.08 9.12
CA ALA A 178 -19.14 -25.62 9.22
C ALA A 178 -18.07 -24.97 10.14
N TRP A 179 -17.01 -25.67 10.58
CA TRP A 179 -16.25 -25.19 11.75
C TRP A 179 -14.85 -24.58 11.51
N LEU A 180 -14.35 -24.52 10.28
CA LEU A 180 -13.09 -23.80 9.93
C LEU A 180 -13.14 -23.09 8.56
N GLU A 181 -14.30 -23.11 7.89
CA GLU A 181 -14.44 -22.70 6.50
C GLU A 181 -15.16 -21.35 6.41
N ARG A 182 -14.61 -20.42 5.61
CA ARG A 182 -15.27 -19.16 5.24
C ARG A 182 -15.59 -19.18 3.75
N LYS A 183 -16.82 -18.79 3.42
CA LYS A 183 -17.30 -18.56 2.06
C LYS A 183 -17.10 -17.09 1.69
N HIS A 184 -16.53 -16.84 0.52
CA HIS A 184 -16.41 -15.52 -0.07
C HIS A 184 -17.04 -15.51 -1.46
N ASN A 185 -17.78 -14.45 -1.79
CA ASN A 185 -18.35 -14.28 -3.12
C ASN A 185 -17.39 -13.41 -3.95
N SER A 186 -16.97 -13.92 -5.11
CA SER A 186 -16.09 -13.20 -6.03
C SER A 186 -16.73 -13.09 -7.41
N ARG A 187 -17.04 -11.85 -7.81
CA ARG A 187 -17.52 -11.57 -9.16
C ARG A 187 -16.35 -11.64 -10.14
N CYS A 188 -16.41 -12.62 -11.04
CA CYS A 188 -15.35 -12.98 -11.97
C CYS A 188 -15.80 -12.78 -13.42
N ARG A 189 -14.82 -12.77 -14.32
CA ARG A 189 -15.00 -12.74 -15.77
C ARG A 189 -14.26 -13.93 -16.36
N ILE A 190 -14.65 -14.36 -17.55
CA ILE A 190 -14.00 -15.44 -18.27
C ILE A 190 -13.18 -14.80 -19.40
N THR A 191 -11.90 -15.16 -19.53
CA THR A 191 -11.10 -14.71 -20.67
C THR A 191 -11.51 -15.43 -21.95
N ARG A 192 -11.07 -14.96 -23.12
CA ARG A 192 -11.38 -15.63 -24.39
C ARG A 192 -10.79 -17.04 -24.47
N ASP A 193 -9.70 -17.28 -23.74
CA ASP A 193 -9.08 -18.62 -23.58
C ASP A 193 -9.72 -19.46 -22.46
N GLY A 194 -10.85 -19.01 -21.89
CA GLY A 194 -11.61 -19.76 -20.90
C GLY A 194 -11.10 -19.65 -19.47
N ILE A 195 -10.13 -18.77 -19.18
CA ILE A 195 -9.58 -18.59 -17.83
C ILE A 195 -10.55 -17.74 -17.01
N VAL A 196 -10.97 -18.24 -15.84
CA VAL A 196 -11.79 -17.46 -14.93
C VAL A 196 -10.90 -16.55 -14.06
N ALA A 197 -11.18 -15.25 -14.07
CA ALA A 197 -10.44 -14.25 -13.32
C ALA A 197 -11.37 -13.24 -12.62
N HIS A 198 -11.16 -12.99 -11.33
CA HIS A 198 -11.63 -11.76 -10.70
C HIS A 198 -10.69 -10.63 -11.10
N PHE A 199 -11.24 -9.56 -11.68
CA PHE A 199 -10.47 -8.46 -12.24
C PHE A 199 -10.79 -7.16 -11.53
N THR A 200 -9.74 -6.43 -11.16
CA THR A 200 -9.86 -5.09 -10.59
C THR A 200 -8.80 -4.18 -11.19
N GLY A 201 -9.16 -2.92 -11.42
CA GLY A 201 -8.20 -1.87 -11.75
C GLY A 201 -8.51 -0.65 -10.92
N LYS A 202 -7.53 -0.15 -10.18
CA LYS A 202 -7.69 1.05 -9.37
C LYS A 202 -6.41 1.87 -9.43
N PRO A 203 -6.49 3.17 -9.75
CA PRO A 203 -5.32 4.02 -9.65
C PRO A 203 -4.92 4.18 -8.19
N LYS A 204 -3.62 4.29 -7.94
CA LYS A 204 -3.09 4.62 -6.62
C LYS A 204 -3.53 6.02 -6.24
N ASP A 205 -3.92 6.25 -4.99
CA ASP A 205 -4.30 7.59 -4.53
C ASP A 205 -3.07 8.49 -4.31
N ARG A 206 -3.28 9.80 -4.26
CA ARG A 206 -2.19 10.80 -4.20
C ARG A 206 -1.28 10.59 -2.99
N PHE A 207 -1.86 10.32 -1.82
CA PHE A 207 -1.11 10.15 -0.59
C PHE A 207 -0.21 8.92 -0.68
N ASP A 208 -0.76 7.77 -1.06
CA ASP A 208 0.00 6.52 -1.27
C ASP A 208 1.14 6.68 -2.29
N THR A 209 0.94 7.50 -3.32
CA THR A 209 2.02 7.81 -4.27
C THR A 209 3.10 8.68 -3.65
N VAL A 210 2.76 9.69 -2.85
CA VAL A 210 3.76 10.50 -2.15
C VAL A 210 4.55 9.63 -1.15
N ILE A 211 3.89 8.76 -0.38
CA ILE A 211 4.58 7.80 0.49
C ILE A 211 5.54 6.91 -0.31
N LYS A 212 5.11 6.43 -1.49
CA LYS A 212 5.95 5.61 -2.35
C LYS A 212 7.15 6.39 -2.91
N LEU A 213 6.97 7.64 -3.33
CA LEU A 213 8.03 8.54 -3.77
C LEU A 213 9.05 8.77 -2.66
N LEU A 214 8.59 9.10 -1.45
CA LEU A 214 9.43 9.31 -0.27
C LEU A 214 10.28 8.08 0.06
N ARG A 215 9.71 6.88 -0.08
CA ARG A 215 10.47 5.63 0.06
C ARG A 215 11.51 5.44 -1.04
N GLN A 216 11.18 5.76 -2.30
CA GLN A 216 12.09 5.62 -3.43
C GLN A 216 13.27 6.59 -3.34
N VAL A 217 13.06 7.85 -2.92
CA VAL A 217 14.15 8.82 -2.74
C VAL A 217 15.04 8.48 -1.54
N SER A 218 14.50 7.87 -0.50
CA SER A 218 15.29 7.42 0.66
C SER A 218 16.04 6.11 0.41
N ARG A 219 15.68 5.37 -0.65
CA ARG A 219 16.31 4.10 -1.06
C ARG A 219 16.50 4.07 -2.57
N PRO A 220 17.40 4.92 -3.10
CA PRO A 220 17.63 4.97 -4.52
C PRO A 220 18.12 3.61 -5.01
N LYS A 221 17.48 3.10 -6.06
CA LYS A 221 17.96 1.95 -6.81
C LYS A 221 18.73 2.47 -8.01
N GLU A 222 19.89 1.87 -8.27
CA GLU A 222 20.70 2.24 -9.43
C GLU A 222 19.88 2.11 -10.73
N GLY A 223 20.01 3.10 -11.62
CA GLY A 223 19.28 3.16 -12.88
C GLY A 223 17.77 3.47 -12.77
N TRP A 224 17.22 3.69 -11.58
CA TRP A 224 15.81 4.02 -11.39
C TRP A 224 15.62 5.51 -11.09
N ASN A 225 14.69 6.16 -11.81
CA ASN A 225 14.24 7.49 -11.44
C ASN A 225 13.33 7.40 -10.20
N PRO A 226 13.73 7.95 -9.04
CA PRO A 226 12.95 7.83 -7.80
C PRO A 226 11.67 8.68 -7.82
N CYS A 227 11.51 9.53 -8.82
CA CYS A 227 10.30 10.34 -9.03
C CYS A 227 9.29 9.67 -9.97
N VAL A 228 9.49 8.40 -10.34
CA VAL A 228 8.57 7.62 -11.18
C VAL A 228 7.93 6.50 -10.35
N VAL A 229 6.60 6.57 -10.22
CA VAL A 229 5.77 5.54 -9.59
C VAL A 229 5.08 4.71 -10.67
N LYS A 230 5.64 3.54 -10.97
CA LYS A 230 5.17 2.66 -12.07
C LYS A 230 3.80 2.02 -11.82
N ASP A 231 3.43 1.82 -10.56
CA ASP A 231 2.14 1.25 -10.14
C ASP A 231 1.10 2.33 -9.82
N ARG A 232 1.25 3.52 -10.42
CA ARG A 232 0.23 4.58 -10.32
C ARG A 232 -1.08 4.12 -10.96
N CYS A 233 -0.98 3.45 -12.11
CA CYS A 233 -2.06 2.66 -12.69
C CYS A 233 -1.76 1.17 -12.45
N ARG A 234 -2.75 0.42 -11.97
CA ARG A 234 -2.58 -1.00 -11.65
C ARG A 234 -3.84 -1.78 -12.03
N CYS A 235 -3.63 -2.92 -12.67
CA CYS A 235 -4.65 -3.94 -12.84
C CYS A 235 -4.24 -5.23 -12.13
N THR A 236 -5.18 -5.84 -11.42
CA THR A 236 -4.98 -7.10 -10.70
C THR A 236 -6.00 -8.14 -11.18
N PHE A 237 -5.47 -9.30 -11.58
CA PHE A 237 -6.22 -10.49 -11.92
C PHE A 237 -6.04 -11.53 -10.82
N VAL A 238 -7.14 -12.10 -10.32
CA VAL A 238 -7.15 -13.20 -9.36
C VAL A 238 -7.70 -14.43 -10.05
N VAL A 239 -6.87 -15.48 -10.18
CA VAL A 239 -7.19 -16.71 -10.92
C VAL A 239 -7.15 -17.94 -10.03
N GLN A 240 -7.62 -19.08 -10.54
CA GLN A 240 -7.74 -20.31 -9.75
C GLN A 240 -6.39 -20.84 -9.24
N ASP A 241 -5.43 -21.02 -10.14
CA ASP A 241 -4.17 -21.71 -9.83
C ASP A 241 -2.99 -21.15 -10.64
N ILE A 242 -1.81 -21.73 -10.40
CA ILE A 242 -0.55 -21.31 -11.04
C ILE A 242 -0.55 -21.58 -12.55
N GLY A 243 -1.26 -22.63 -13.01
CA GLY A 243 -1.41 -22.89 -14.44
C GLY A 243 -2.15 -21.74 -15.12
N CYS A 244 -3.24 -21.27 -14.51
CA CYS A 244 -3.98 -20.10 -14.95
C CYS A 244 -3.12 -18.83 -14.92
N VAL A 245 -2.26 -18.65 -13.91
CA VAL A 245 -1.33 -17.49 -13.86
C VAL A 245 -0.41 -17.47 -15.09
N ARG A 246 0.17 -18.63 -15.46
CA ARG A 246 1.06 -18.74 -16.62
C ARG A 246 0.33 -18.51 -17.93
N ALA A 247 -0.82 -19.15 -18.11
CA ALA A 247 -1.63 -19.03 -19.32
C ALA A 247 -2.08 -17.57 -19.51
N LEU A 248 -2.67 -16.96 -18.48
CA LEU A 248 -3.11 -15.58 -18.53
C LEU A 248 -1.95 -14.60 -18.73
N SER A 249 -0.78 -14.87 -18.15
CA SER A 249 0.40 -14.05 -18.42
C SER A 249 0.82 -14.12 -19.88
N GLY A 250 0.69 -15.27 -20.56
CA GLY A 250 0.97 -15.40 -21.98
C GLY A 250 -0.06 -14.65 -22.84
N GLU A 251 -1.35 -14.85 -22.54
CA GLU A 251 -2.47 -14.16 -23.20
C GLU A 251 -2.32 -12.63 -23.10
N LEU A 252 -2.13 -12.09 -21.89
CA LEU A 252 -1.96 -10.66 -21.66
C LEU A 252 -0.76 -10.08 -22.40
N ARG A 253 0.38 -10.79 -22.41
CA ARG A 253 1.58 -10.34 -23.15
C ARG A 253 1.32 -10.25 -24.65
N SER A 254 0.62 -11.23 -25.20
CA SER A 254 0.24 -11.25 -26.61
C SER A 254 -0.69 -10.09 -26.95
N VAL A 255 -1.82 -9.97 -26.22
CA VAL A 255 -2.81 -8.92 -26.43
C VAL A 255 -2.18 -7.53 -26.28
N LEU A 256 -1.53 -7.27 -25.15
CA LEU A 256 -0.94 -5.95 -24.88
C LEU A 256 0.17 -5.60 -25.87
N GLY A 257 0.97 -6.59 -26.31
CA GLY A 257 1.99 -6.41 -27.34
C GLY A 257 1.41 -6.03 -28.70
N VAL A 258 0.33 -6.69 -29.14
CA VAL A 258 -0.40 -6.34 -30.37
C VAL A 258 -0.93 -4.91 -30.32
N HIS A 259 -1.34 -4.44 -29.14
CA HIS A 259 -1.82 -3.07 -28.93
C HIS A 259 -0.70 -2.06 -28.59
N GLY A 260 0.56 -2.40 -28.89
CA GLY A 260 1.70 -1.48 -28.84
C GLY A 260 2.24 -1.20 -27.44
N ALA A 261 1.89 -2.00 -26.44
CA ALA A 261 2.51 -1.91 -25.12
C ALA A 261 3.96 -2.42 -25.16
N LEU A 262 4.85 -1.73 -24.46
CA LEU A 262 6.21 -2.18 -24.18
C LEU A 262 6.24 -2.85 -22.82
N LEU A 263 6.46 -4.17 -22.80
CA LEU A 263 6.44 -4.96 -21.57
C LEU A 263 7.84 -5.05 -20.98
N HIS A 264 7.91 -4.87 -19.66
CA HIS A 264 9.11 -5.02 -18.86
C HIS A 264 8.87 -6.10 -17.82
N ASP A 265 9.69 -7.15 -17.84
CA ASP A 265 9.57 -8.21 -16.84
C ASP A 265 9.78 -7.65 -15.44
N GLY A 266 8.78 -7.88 -14.59
CA GLY A 266 8.80 -7.51 -13.17
C GLY A 266 9.18 -8.70 -12.29
N GLY A 267 8.98 -8.53 -10.98
CA GLY A 267 9.25 -9.61 -10.01
C GLY A 267 8.42 -10.86 -10.29
N ASP A 268 9.09 -12.00 -10.36
CA ASP A 268 8.47 -13.31 -10.56
C ASP A 268 8.63 -14.20 -9.32
N ASN A 269 7.55 -14.42 -8.59
CA ASN A 269 7.55 -15.37 -7.48
C ASN A 269 7.10 -16.79 -7.89
N LEU A 270 6.77 -17.01 -9.17
CA LEU A 270 6.45 -18.35 -9.67
C LEU A 270 7.71 -19.22 -9.74
N THR A 271 8.85 -18.63 -10.09
CA THR A 271 10.15 -19.32 -10.15
C THR A 271 10.50 -19.94 -8.80
N VAL A 272 10.32 -19.17 -7.70
CA VAL A 272 10.56 -19.64 -6.32
C VAL A 272 9.76 -20.88 -5.97
N MET A 273 8.53 -21.01 -6.51
CA MET A 273 7.69 -22.18 -6.28
C MET A 273 8.04 -23.38 -7.16
N THR A 274 8.56 -23.17 -8.36
CA THR A 274 8.99 -24.26 -9.25
C THR A 274 10.39 -24.78 -8.98
N THR A 275 11.31 -23.91 -8.59
CA THR A 275 12.74 -24.25 -8.44
C THR A 275 13.17 -24.24 -6.98
N GLY A 276 12.33 -23.75 -6.06
CA GLY A 276 12.68 -23.57 -4.64
C GLY A 276 13.63 -22.39 -4.37
N ALA A 277 14.15 -21.75 -5.42
CA ALA A 277 15.14 -20.68 -5.29
C ALA A 277 14.45 -19.31 -5.27
N SER A 278 14.64 -18.55 -4.18
CA SER A 278 14.31 -17.13 -4.13
C SER A 278 15.02 -16.38 -5.27
N ASP A 279 14.31 -15.46 -5.92
CA ASP A 279 14.91 -14.56 -6.91
C ASP A 279 16.02 -13.74 -6.21
N PRO A 280 17.30 -13.89 -6.60
CA PRO A 280 18.41 -13.24 -5.94
C PRO A 280 18.38 -11.71 -6.12
N THR A 281 17.63 -11.19 -7.09
CA THR A 281 17.46 -9.75 -7.34
C THR A 281 16.27 -9.14 -6.58
N ASN A 282 15.41 -9.98 -5.98
CA ASN A 282 14.27 -9.56 -5.19
C ASN A 282 14.37 -10.12 -3.76
N PRO A 283 14.85 -9.33 -2.78
CA PRO A 283 14.98 -9.76 -1.38
C PRO A 283 13.63 -10.00 -0.69
N PHE A 284 12.52 -9.71 -1.36
CA PHE A 284 11.16 -9.99 -0.90
C PHE A 284 10.50 -11.14 -1.66
N SER A 285 11.25 -11.83 -2.52
CA SER A 285 10.76 -13.06 -3.15
C SER A 285 10.59 -14.13 -2.08
N SER A 286 9.42 -14.77 -2.06
CA SER A 286 9.09 -15.75 -1.03
C SER A 286 8.12 -16.77 -1.60
N PRO A 287 8.25 -18.05 -1.22
CA PRO A 287 7.30 -19.08 -1.61
C PRO A 287 5.89 -18.82 -1.07
N LYS A 288 5.74 -17.87 -0.12
CA LYS A 288 4.45 -17.46 0.44
C LYS A 288 3.60 -16.62 -0.52
N PHE A 289 4.20 -15.98 -1.54
CA PHE A 289 3.47 -15.08 -2.44
C PHE A 289 3.30 -15.67 -3.85
N ARG A 290 2.10 -16.19 -4.13
CA ARG A 290 1.72 -16.80 -5.42
C ARG A 290 1.30 -15.74 -6.45
N LYS A 291 2.27 -14.94 -6.91
CA LYS A 291 2.01 -13.84 -7.84
C LYS A 291 3.01 -13.77 -8.99
N LYS A 292 2.52 -13.36 -10.16
CA LYS A 292 3.32 -12.85 -11.28
C LYS A 292 3.04 -11.37 -11.44
N GLN A 293 4.10 -10.58 -11.63
CA GLN A 293 3.98 -9.16 -11.89
C GLN A 293 4.83 -8.79 -13.11
N PHE A 294 4.33 -7.87 -13.91
CA PHE A 294 5.14 -7.18 -14.91
C PHE A 294 4.70 -5.72 -15.04
N ASP A 295 5.67 -4.88 -15.35
CA ASP A 295 5.44 -3.47 -15.65
C ASP A 295 5.27 -3.34 -17.16
N LEU A 296 4.49 -2.36 -17.61
CA LEU A 296 4.42 -2.04 -19.04
C LEU A 296 4.28 -0.54 -19.25
N GLN A 297 4.71 -0.09 -20.42
CA GLN A 297 4.45 1.25 -20.93
C GLN A 297 3.47 1.18 -22.10
N TRP A 298 2.38 1.94 -22.02
CA TRP A 298 1.39 2.06 -23.08
C TRP A 298 0.98 3.52 -23.20
N HIS A 299 1.05 4.09 -24.41
CA HIS A 299 0.83 5.52 -24.68
C HIS A 299 1.61 6.47 -23.74
N GLY A 300 2.84 6.10 -23.36
CA GLY A 300 3.69 6.89 -22.47
C GLY A 300 3.32 6.82 -20.98
N ARG A 301 2.34 6.00 -20.60
CA ARG A 301 1.94 5.74 -19.21
C ARG A 301 2.49 4.40 -18.74
N TRP A 302 2.97 4.38 -17.51
CA TRP A 302 3.34 3.15 -16.81
C TRP A 302 2.11 2.49 -16.17
N TYR A 303 2.01 1.17 -16.32
CA TYR A 303 1.03 0.33 -15.63
C TYR A 303 1.75 -0.84 -14.96
N GLU A 304 1.21 -1.28 -13.82
CA GLU A 304 1.57 -2.53 -13.19
C GLU A 304 0.44 -3.56 -13.39
N ILE A 305 0.76 -4.70 -13.99
CA ILE A 305 -0.16 -5.85 -14.06
C ILE A 305 0.26 -6.86 -13.01
N GLN A 306 -0.69 -7.26 -12.15
CA GLN A 306 -0.52 -8.32 -11.18
C GLN A 306 -1.47 -9.48 -11.51
N ILE A 307 -0.94 -10.70 -11.53
CA ILE A 307 -1.74 -11.92 -11.63
C ILE A 307 -1.46 -12.75 -10.38
N VAL A 308 -2.48 -12.99 -9.58
CA VAL A 308 -2.39 -13.70 -8.29
C VAL A 308 -3.36 -14.87 -8.28
N THR A 309 -3.08 -15.92 -7.53
CA THR A 309 -4.09 -16.98 -7.32
C THR A 309 -5.11 -16.55 -6.26
N PHE A 310 -6.29 -17.17 -6.22
CA PHE A 310 -7.23 -16.99 -5.12
C PHE A 310 -6.57 -17.31 -3.76
N ASP A 311 -5.74 -18.36 -3.69
CA ASP A 311 -4.95 -18.70 -2.49
C ASP A 311 -4.03 -17.54 -2.07
N GLY A 312 -3.33 -16.92 -3.02
CA GLY A 312 -2.49 -15.76 -2.77
C GLY A 312 -3.28 -14.52 -2.35
N PHE A 313 -4.41 -14.26 -3.01
CA PHE A 313 -5.28 -13.10 -2.77
C PHE A 313 -5.93 -13.14 -1.39
N TYR A 314 -6.53 -14.28 -1.02
CA TYR A 314 -7.14 -14.48 0.28
C TYR A 314 -6.08 -14.62 1.38
N GLY A 315 -4.96 -15.29 1.10
CA GLY A 315 -3.82 -15.34 2.01
C GLY A 315 -3.29 -13.94 2.37
N ALA A 316 -3.16 -13.06 1.38
CA ALA A 316 -2.74 -11.67 1.58
C ALA A 316 -3.69 -10.83 2.46
N ARG A 317 -4.94 -11.27 2.64
CA ARG A 317 -5.94 -10.56 3.46
C ARG A 317 -6.13 -11.16 4.84
N TYR A 318 -6.02 -12.48 4.96
CA TYR A 318 -6.55 -13.20 6.12
C TYR A 318 -5.53 -14.09 6.84
N ALA A 319 -4.36 -14.36 6.24
CA ALA A 319 -3.32 -15.13 6.93
C ALA A 319 -2.89 -14.44 8.23
N SER A 320 -2.44 -15.21 9.22
CA SER A 320 -1.93 -14.65 10.49
C SER A 320 -0.41 -14.50 10.50
N ASP A 321 0.23 -14.61 9.34
CA ASP A 321 1.68 -14.57 9.18
C ASP A 321 2.09 -13.52 8.13
N THR A 322 3.37 -13.52 7.75
CA THR A 322 3.92 -12.59 6.75
C THR A 322 3.34 -12.72 5.34
N GLN A 323 2.50 -13.73 5.06
CA GLN A 323 1.73 -13.76 3.81
C GLN A 323 0.67 -12.66 3.80
N ASN A 324 0.16 -12.26 4.96
CA ASN A 324 -0.80 -11.17 5.11
C ASN A 324 -0.14 -9.82 4.81
N HIS A 325 -0.79 -9.03 3.95
CA HIS A 325 -0.29 -7.74 3.49
C HIS A 325 -0.19 -6.72 4.62
N ALA A 326 -1.11 -6.73 5.58
CA ALA A 326 -1.07 -5.80 6.71
C ALA A 326 0.07 -6.14 7.68
N ILE A 327 0.27 -7.44 7.99
CA ILE A 327 1.42 -7.89 8.81
C ILE A 327 2.74 -7.60 8.10
N TYR A 328 2.83 -7.88 6.80
CA TYR A 328 4.00 -7.55 5.99
C TYR A 328 4.28 -6.04 6.00
N LYS A 329 3.24 -5.21 5.81
CA LYS A 329 3.36 -3.75 5.86
C LYS A 329 3.74 -3.25 7.24
N LEU A 330 3.28 -3.87 8.32
CA LEU A 330 3.64 -3.52 9.69
C LEU A 330 5.13 -3.74 9.95
N LEU A 331 5.64 -4.92 9.60
CA LEU A 331 7.07 -5.23 9.71
C LEU A 331 7.95 -4.33 8.84
N GLN A 332 7.50 -4.04 7.62
CA GLN A 332 8.18 -3.07 6.75
C GLN A 332 8.06 -1.64 7.30
N GLY A 333 6.90 -1.31 7.86
CA GLY A 333 6.51 0.02 8.30
C GLY A 333 7.29 0.46 9.52
N THR A 334 7.43 -0.40 10.53
CA THR A 334 8.25 -0.15 11.73
C THR A 334 9.72 0.12 11.39
N ARG A 335 10.25 -0.44 10.31
CA ARG A 335 11.63 -0.21 9.86
C ARG A 335 11.78 1.01 8.95
N ASP A 336 10.80 1.25 8.07
CA ASP A 336 10.99 2.12 6.90
C ASP A 336 10.07 3.34 6.88
N ILE A 337 8.90 3.24 7.52
CA ILE A 337 7.82 4.22 7.40
C ILE A 337 7.65 4.98 8.73
N LEU A 338 7.43 4.28 9.85
CA LEU A 338 7.28 4.92 11.15
C LEU A 338 8.47 5.82 11.50
N PRO A 339 9.74 5.42 11.32
CA PRO A 339 10.86 6.31 11.59
C PRO A 339 10.88 7.60 10.76
N ALA A 340 10.21 7.62 9.59
CA ALA A 340 10.15 8.80 8.72
C ALA A 340 8.94 9.70 9.03
N PHE A 341 7.80 9.12 9.40
CA PHE A 341 6.54 9.86 9.62
C PHE A 341 6.21 10.12 11.09
N TYR A 342 6.92 9.43 11.98
CA TYR A 342 6.81 9.46 13.43
C TYR A 342 8.20 9.21 14.02
N PRO A 343 9.21 10.07 13.83
CA PRO A 343 10.58 9.76 14.20
C PRO A 343 10.71 9.45 15.71
N PRO A 344 11.49 8.42 16.11
CA PRO A 344 11.57 7.98 17.51
C PRO A 344 11.87 9.10 18.50
N HIS A 345 12.81 10.00 18.17
CA HIS A 345 13.20 11.10 19.07
C HIS A 345 12.13 12.18 19.26
N VAL A 346 10.98 12.09 18.58
CA VAL A 346 9.81 12.96 18.76
C VAL A 346 8.68 12.24 19.49
N TYR A 347 8.55 10.92 19.33
CA TYR A 347 7.37 10.14 19.74
C TYR A 347 7.65 9.07 20.79
N LEU A 348 8.91 8.67 20.98
CA LEU A 348 9.31 7.59 21.87
C LEU A 348 10.29 8.11 22.92
N GLU A 349 10.44 7.36 24.00
CA GLU A 349 11.41 7.66 25.04
C GLU A 349 12.85 7.56 24.53
N ASP A 350 13.78 8.23 25.23
CA ASP A 350 15.19 8.31 24.84
C ASP A 350 15.82 6.91 24.66
N GLY A 351 16.32 6.64 23.46
CA GLY A 351 17.00 5.39 23.10
C GLY A 351 16.08 4.30 22.54
N GLU A 352 14.76 4.52 22.52
CA GLU A 352 13.81 3.60 21.90
C GLU A 352 13.75 3.73 20.37
N THR A 353 13.30 2.67 19.70
CA THR A 353 13.08 2.66 18.25
C THR A 353 11.83 1.87 17.90
N TRP A 354 11.17 2.22 16.80
CA TRP A 354 10.05 1.45 16.25
C TRP A 354 10.39 -0.01 15.93
N SER A 355 11.68 -0.31 15.75
CA SER A 355 12.20 -1.66 15.52
C SER A 355 12.49 -2.45 16.79
N ALA A 356 12.19 -1.91 17.99
CA ALA A 356 12.36 -2.63 19.24
C ALA A 356 11.57 -3.95 19.23
N PRO A 357 12.19 -5.11 19.56
CA PRO A 357 11.52 -6.41 19.46
C PRO A 357 10.22 -6.52 20.25
N GLU A 358 10.15 -5.89 21.41
CA GLU A 358 8.98 -5.93 22.30
C GLU A 358 7.80 -5.15 21.69
N LEU A 359 8.07 -3.95 21.18
CA LEU A 359 7.07 -3.13 20.48
C LEU A 359 6.59 -3.83 19.20
N GLN A 360 7.50 -4.37 18.40
CA GLN A 360 7.11 -5.14 17.19
C GLN A 360 6.23 -6.34 17.54
N ARG A 361 6.55 -7.06 18.61
CA ARG A 361 5.74 -8.19 19.08
C ARG A 361 4.35 -7.75 19.52
N LEU A 362 4.25 -6.67 20.29
CA LEU A 362 2.98 -6.08 20.70
C LEU A 362 2.10 -5.73 19.49
N LEU A 363 2.68 -5.00 18.54
CA LEU A 363 2.00 -4.57 17.31
C LEU A 363 1.53 -5.77 16.45
N LEU A 364 2.37 -6.79 16.31
CA LEU A 364 2.02 -8.03 15.60
C LEU A 364 0.88 -8.80 16.27
N ASP A 365 0.96 -9.00 17.60
CA ASP A 365 -0.05 -9.75 18.36
C ASP A 365 -1.42 -9.06 18.24
N ARG A 366 -1.45 -7.73 18.27
CA ARG A 366 -2.67 -6.93 18.05
C ARG A 366 -3.19 -7.03 16.62
N GLN A 367 -2.31 -6.93 15.63
CA GLN A 367 -2.71 -7.06 14.24
C GLN A 367 -3.33 -8.43 13.94
N VAL A 368 -2.79 -9.50 14.53
CA VAL A 368 -3.35 -10.85 14.42
C VAL A 368 -4.72 -10.97 15.09
N GLN A 369 -4.90 -10.35 16.27
CA GLN A 369 -6.21 -10.32 16.96
C GLN A 369 -7.27 -9.62 16.09
N ASN A 370 -6.91 -8.52 15.42
CA ASN A 370 -7.81 -7.74 14.56
C ASN A 370 -8.29 -8.49 13.31
N LEU A 371 -7.62 -9.57 12.90
CA LEU A 371 -8.09 -10.43 11.80
C LEU A 371 -9.39 -11.20 12.15
N GLY A 372 -9.88 -11.10 13.39
CA GLY A 372 -11.18 -11.62 13.79
C GLY A 372 -11.20 -13.14 13.90
N TRP A 373 -10.04 -13.76 14.13
CA TRP A 373 -9.96 -15.18 14.43
C TRP A 373 -10.26 -15.37 15.91
N SER A 374 -11.47 -15.83 16.22
CA SER A 374 -11.73 -16.37 17.55
C SER A 374 -10.88 -17.63 17.69
N GLN A 375 -9.67 -17.50 18.25
CA GLN A 375 -9.07 -18.62 18.95
C GLN A 375 -10.03 -18.91 20.11
N ARG A 376 -11.02 -19.77 19.91
CA ARG A 376 -11.55 -20.53 21.03
C ARG A 376 -10.36 -21.32 21.54
N ARG A 377 -9.66 -20.75 22.52
CA ARG A 377 -8.74 -21.50 23.37
C ARG A 377 -9.48 -22.78 23.69
N ARG A 378 -8.91 -23.92 23.32
CA ARG A 378 -9.34 -25.21 23.85
C ARG A 378 -9.16 -25.10 25.37
N ASN A 379 -10.17 -24.62 26.07
CA ASN A 379 -10.38 -24.99 27.46
C ASN A 379 -10.69 -26.48 27.38
N GLY A 380 -9.64 -27.30 27.38
CA GLY A 380 -9.75 -28.71 27.69
C GLY A 380 -10.39 -28.77 29.06
N HIS A 381 -11.69 -29.04 29.10
CA HIS A 381 -12.28 -29.66 30.27
C HIS A 381 -11.57 -31.01 30.43
N ALA A 382 -10.60 -31.04 31.34
CA ALA A 382 -10.29 -32.25 32.07
C ALA A 382 -11.58 -32.63 32.82
N GLY A 383 -12.44 -33.38 32.13
CA GLY A 383 -13.57 -34.05 32.72
C GLY A 383 -13.04 -35.20 33.56
N SER A 384 -12.97 -34.97 34.86
CA SER A 384 -13.00 -36.02 35.87
C SER A 384 -14.22 -36.92 35.66
N HIS A 385 -14.00 -38.21 35.44
CA HIS A 385 -14.81 -39.29 36.00
C HIS A 385 -13.94 -40.54 36.13
#